data_AF-A0A844IEV1-F1
#
_entry.id   AF-A0A844IEV1-F1
#
_cell.length_a   1.000
_cell.length_b   1.000
_cell.length_c   1.000
_cell.angle_alpha   90.00
_cell.angle_beta   90.00
_cell.angle_gamma   90.00
#
_symmetry.space_group_name_H-M   'P 1'
#
loop_
_entity.id
_entity.type
_entity.pdbx_description
1 polymer ?
#
loop_
_entity_poly.entity_id
_entity_poly.type
_entity_poly.pdbx_seq_one_letter_code
_entity_poly.pdbx_strand_id
1 'polypeptide(L)'
;MPQNTDYKNITSENQAMPTAREDNAYKKRLNGWAVARVVTEQEKVIVSRFRSRSDAEGYIQHIRQMIPNTVFELFFDCQREEVVI
;
A
#
# COMPACT_ATOMS: atom_id res chain seq x y z
N MET A 1 6.22 -19.06 -37.32
CA MET A 1 5.38 -19.06 -36.10
C MET A 1 4.72 -17.69 -36.00
N PRO A 2 3.40 -17.55 -36.15
CA PRO A 2 2.74 -16.27 -35.95
C PRO A 2 2.57 -16.01 -34.45
N GLN A 3 3.02 -14.86 -33.97
CA GLN A 3 2.78 -14.41 -32.60
C GLN A 3 1.37 -13.82 -32.52
N ASN A 4 0.44 -14.54 -31.91
CA ASN A 4 -0.87 -14.01 -31.51
C ASN A 4 -0.65 -12.96 -30.41
N THR A 5 -0.63 -11.69 -30.79
CA THR A 5 -0.73 -10.57 -29.86
C THR A 5 -2.17 -10.07 -29.88
N ASP A 6 -3.05 -10.80 -29.21
CA ASP A 6 -4.44 -10.39 -28.95
C ASP A 6 -4.65 -10.30 -27.45
N TYR A 7 -3.90 -9.40 -26.79
CA TYR A 7 -4.31 -8.91 -25.48
C TYR A 7 -5.40 -7.86 -25.71
N LYS A 8 -6.64 -8.34 -25.80
CA LYS A 8 -7.83 -7.48 -25.73
C LYS A 8 -7.81 -6.77 -24.38
N ASN A 9 -7.39 -5.50 -24.39
CA ASN A 9 -7.68 -4.60 -23.29
C ASN A 9 -9.19 -4.37 -23.31
N ILE A 10 -9.90 -5.09 -22.44
CA ILE A 10 -11.31 -4.85 -22.17
C ILE A 10 -11.37 -3.58 -21.32
N THR A 11 -11.13 -2.45 -21.96
CA THR A 11 -11.66 -1.18 -21.50
C THR A 11 -13.12 -1.17 -21.96
N SER A 12 -14.01 -1.73 -21.15
CA SER A 12 -15.44 -1.43 -21.27
C SER A 12 -16.02 -1.22 -19.89
N GLU A 13 -16.53 0.00 -19.74
CA GLU A 13 -17.75 0.31 -19.01
C GLU A 13 -17.66 0.21 -17.49
N ASN A 14 -17.08 1.27 -16.91
CA ASN A 14 -17.70 2.08 -15.86
C ASN A 14 -16.85 3.35 -15.68
N GLN A 15 -16.83 4.23 -16.69
CA GLN A 15 -16.34 5.60 -16.51
C GLN A 15 -17.43 6.40 -15.79
N ALA A 16 -17.60 6.14 -14.50
CA ALA A 16 -17.91 7.22 -13.59
C ALA A 16 -16.61 8.02 -13.47
N MET A 17 -16.68 9.34 -13.69
CA MET A 17 -15.58 10.24 -13.37
C MET A 17 -15.14 9.95 -11.93
N PRO A 18 -13.89 9.51 -11.66
CA PRO A 18 -13.45 9.34 -10.30
C PRO A 18 -13.42 10.74 -9.70
N THR A 19 -14.46 11.07 -8.95
CA THR A 19 -14.38 12.16 -7.99
C THR A 19 -13.12 11.88 -7.17
N ALA A 20 -12.34 12.91 -6.78
CA ALA A 20 -11.02 12.77 -6.17
C ALA A 20 -10.93 11.80 -4.94
N ARG A 21 -12.08 11.33 -4.44
CA ARG A 21 -12.26 10.26 -3.47
C ARG A 21 -11.90 8.85 -3.99
N GLU A 22 -12.18 8.51 -5.25
CA GLU A 22 -11.97 7.15 -5.80
C GLU A 22 -10.49 6.87 -6.17
N ASP A 23 -9.79 7.85 -6.75
CA ASP A 23 -8.36 7.75 -7.04
C ASP A 23 -7.51 7.50 -5.78
N ASN A 24 -7.97 8.02 -4.64
CA ASN A 24 -7.33 7.86 -3.35
C ASN A 24 -7.56 6.45 -2.78
N ALA A 25 -8.76 5.88 -2.96
CA ALA A 25 -9.08 4.52 -2.54
C ALA A 25 -8.25 3.47 -3.30
N TYR A 26 -8.13 3.60 -4.63
CA TYR A 26 -7.34 2.68 -5.44
C TYR A 26 -5.85 2.70 -5.05
N LYS A 27 -5.27 3.89 -4.88
CA LYS A 27 -3.87 4.05 -4.44
C LYS A 27 -3.65 3.49 -3.03
N LYS A 28 -4.61 3.64 -2.12
CA LYS A 28 -4.54 3.05 -0.77
C LYS A 28 -4.53 1.52 -0.82
N ARG A 29 -5.37 0.91 -1.65
CA ARG A 29 -5.41 -0.55 -1.86
C ARG A 29 -4.11 -1.11 -2.42
N LEU A 30 -3.43 -0.35 -3.29
CA LEU A 30 -2.13 -0.75 -3.85
C LEU A 30 -1.00 -0.68 -2.82
N ASN A 31 -1.10 0.16 -1.79
CA ASN A 31 -0.06 0.34 -0.77
C ASN A 31 -0.42 -0.39 0.54
N GLY A 32 -0.59 -1.70 0.43
CA GLY A 32 -1.01 -2.56 1.53
C GLY A 32 0.07 -2.81 2.59
N TRP A 33 1.35 -2.55 2.30
CA TRP A 33 2.42 -2.69 3.31
C TRP A 33 2.56 -1.39 4.08
N ALA A 34 2.51 -1.44 5.40
CA ALA A 34 2.64 -0.26 6.26
C ALA A 34 3.75 -0.47 7.29
N VAL A 35 4.53 0.58 7.51
CA VAL A 35 5.54 0.65 8.57
C VAL A 35 5.02 1.58 9.65
N ALA A 36 4.98 1.13 10.90
CA ALA A 36 4.66 1.98 12.05
C ALA A 36 5.82 2.05 13.02
N ARG A 37 5.91 3.21 13.66
CA ARG A 37 6.71 3.41 14.85
C ARG A 37 5.92 2.96 16.07
N VAL A 38 6.54 2.16 16.92
CA VAL A 38 6.00 1.82 18.24
C VAL A 38 6.29 3.00 19.18
N VAL A 39 5.25 3.60 19.74
CA VAL A 39 5.36 4.73 20.69
C VAL A 39 5.27 4.21 22.13
N THR A 40 4.32 3.30 22.35
CA THR A 40 4.16 2.51 23.58
C THR A 40 3.80 1.08 23.19
N GLU A 41 3.77 0.14 24.13
CA GLU A 41 3.39 -1.26 23.84
C GLU A 41 2.01 -1.39 23.17
N GLN A 42 1.09 -0.46 23.45
CA GLN A 42 -0.26 -0.47 22.88
C GLN A 42 -0.45 0.54 21.73
N GLU A 43 0.50 1.45 21.49
CA GLU A 43 0.34 2.54 20.52
C GLU A 43 1.35 2.45 19.39
N LYS A 44 0.83 2.37 18.16
CA LYS A 44 1.59 2.30 16.93
C LYS A 44 1.13 3.40 15.97
N VAL A 45 2.08 4.15 15.42
CA VAL A 45 1.80 5.25 14.50
C VAL A 45 2.37 4.93 13.13
N ILE A 46 1.49 4.82 12.11
CA ILE A 46 1.91 4.56 10.73
C ILE A 46 2.72 5.75 10.23
N VAL A 47 3.98 5.49 9.84
CA VAL A 47 4.90 6.51 9.34
C VAL A 47 5.07 6.46 7.82
N SER A 48 4.81 5.30 7.20
CA SER A 48 4.88 5.14 5.75
C SER A 48 4.08 3.93 5.25
N ARG A 49 3.70 3.96 3.97
CA ARG A 49 3.06 2.85 3.25
C ARG A 49 3.78 2.56 1.93
N PHE A 50 3.81 1.29 1.56
CA PHE A 50 4.54 0.76 0.40
C PHE A 50 3.69 -0.23 -0.37
N ARG A 51 3.97 -0.34 -1.67
CA ARG A 51 3.32 -1.30 -2.56
C ARG A 51 3.87 -2.71 -2.38
N SER A 52 5.16 -2.84 -2.11
CA SER A 52 5.84 -4.12 -1.92
C SER A 52 6.41 -4.26 -0.50
N ARG A 53 6.55 -5.50 -0.05
CA ARG A 53 7.19 -5.82 1.22
C ARG A 53 8.67 -5.41 1.21
N SER A 54 9.36 -5.69 0.10
CA SER A 54 10.80 -5.44 -0.05
C SER A 54 11.15 -3.95 0.06
N ASP A 55 10.32 -3.06 -0.51
CA ASP A 55 10.52 -1.62 -0.36
C ASP A 55 10.36 -1.18 1.10
N ALA A 56 9.38 -1.74 1.80
CA ALA A 56 9.14 -1.45 3.21
C ALA A 56 10.27 -1.94 4.11
N GLU A 57 10.81 -3.14 3.84
CA GLU A 57 11.97 -3.68 4.55
C GLU A 57 13.23 -2.86 4.31
N GLY A 58 13.48 -2.45 3.06
CA GLY A 58 14.59 -1.55 2.71
C GLY A 58 14.49 -0.20 3.42
N TYR A 59 13.28 0.35 3.52
CA TYR A 59 13.03 1.56 4.31
C TYR A 59 13.34 1.35 5.80
N ILE A 60 12.89 0.24 6.41
CA ILE A 60 13.19 -0.07 7.81
C ILE A 60 14.71 -0.20 8.03
N GLN A 61 15.41 -0.87 7.13
CA GLN A 61 16.87 -1.02 7.21
C GLN A 61 17.58 0.33 7.18
N HIS A 62 17.17 1.22 6.28
CA HIS A 62 17.73 2.57 6.17
C HIS A 62 17.41 3.43 7.39
N ILE A 63 16.14 3.49 7.84
CA ILE A 63 15.74 4.36 8.95
C ILE A 63 16.31 3.90 10.30
N ARG A 64 16.53 2.60 10.50
CA ARG A 64 17.22 2.08 11.69
C ARG A 64 18.68 2.55 11.79
N GLN A 65 19.33 2.88 10.68
CA GLN A 65 20.67 3.47 10.70
C GLN A 65 20.65 4.92 11.19
N MET A 66 19.56 5.65 10.92
CA MET A 66 19.41 7.05 11.33
C MET A 66 18.89 7.19 12.77
N ILE A 67 17.97 6.32 13.19
CA ILE A 67 17.33 6.35 14.52
C ILE A 67 17.24 4.94 15.13
N PRO A 68 18.39 4.39 15.59
CA PRO A 68 18.50 2.99 16.01
C PRO A 68 17.68 2.64 17.26
N ASN A 69 17.41 3.62 18.12
CA ASN A 69 16.66 3.42 19.37
C ASN A 69 15.14 3.38 19.16
N THR A 70 14.67 3.53 17.92
CA THR A 70 13.25 3.50 17.59
C THR A 70 12.85 2.11 17.10
N VAL A 71 11.77 1.57 17.68
CA VAL A 71 11.22 0.28 17.24
C VAL A 71 10.23 0.52 16.09
N PHE A 72 10.50 -0.17 14.99
CA PHE A 72 9.64 -0.19 13.81
C PHE A 72 9.10 -1.60 13.59
N GLU A 73 7.83 -1.65 13.26
CA GLU A 73 7.12 -2.87 12.88
C GLU A 73 6.54 -2.74 11.47
N LEU A 74 6.44 -3.88 10.79
CA LEU A 74 5.90 -4.01 9.44
C LEU A 74 4.62 -4.83 9.50
N PHE A 75 3.53 -4.32 8.91
CA PHE A 75 2.25 -5.03 8.79
C PHE A 75 1.72 -4.93 7.37
N PHE A 76 0.90 -5.91 7.02
CA PHE A 76 0.05 -5.84 5.83
C PHE A 76 -1.34 -5.37 6.26
N ASP A 77 -1.69 -4.16 5.85
CA ASP A 77 -2.99 -3.53 6.08
C ASP A 77 -3.62 -3.19 4.73
N CYS A 78 -4.33 -4.18 4.17
CA CYS A 78 -5.21 -3.92 3.04
C CYS A 78 -6.47 -3.22 3.54
N GLN A 79 -6.61 -1.93 3.24
CA GLN A 79 -7.88 -1.23 3.42
C GLN A 79 -8.88 -1.81 2.42
N ARG A 80 -9.56 -2.90 2.79
CA ARG A 80 -10.77 -3.32 2.09
C ARG A 80 -11.82 -2.27 2.41
N GLU A 81 -12.44 -1.67 1.39
CA GLU A 81 -13.71 -0.99 1.59
C GLU A 81 -14.61 -1.93 2.38
N GLU A 82 -15.07 -1.52 3.57
CA GLU A 82 -16.24 -2.13 4.17
C GLU A 82 -17.37 -1.94 3.15
N VAL A 83 -17.74 -3.03 2.48
CA VAL A 83 -19.00 -3.08 1.75
C VAL A 83 -20.06 -3.08 2.84
N VAL A 84 -20.58 -1.90 3.17
CA VAL A 84 -21.80 -1.76 3.96
C VAL A 84 -22.91 -2.36 3.08
N ILE A 85 -23.32 -3.58 3.43
CA ILE A 85 -24.40 -4.33 2.78
C ILE A 85 -25.74 -3.86 3.34
#